data_AF-A0A853CCK7-F1
#
_entry.id   AF-A0A853CCK7-F1
#
_cell.length_a   1.000
_cell.length_b   1.000
_cell.length_c   1.000
_cell.angle_alpha   90.00
_cell.angle_beta   90.00
_cell.angle_gamma   90.00
#
_symmetry.space_group_name_H-M   'P 1'
#
loop_
_entity.id
_entity.type
_entity.pdbx_description
1 polymer ?
#
loop_
_entity_poly.entity_id
_entity_poly.type
_entity_poly.pdbx_seq_one_letter_code
_entity_poly.pdbx_strand_id
1 'polypeptide(L)'
;MSGRVVHFEIPYEDGDRAQQFYEGAFGWQLQGVPGMGYVLASTGPTGDRGPTEPGFVNGGMLRRSDSPSPGPVVVVDVESIDEALERIGELGGSTVVGKTPVGPMV
;
A
#
# COMPACT_ATOMS: atom_id res chain seq x y z
N MET A 1 -3.41 3.16 17.94
CA MET A 1 -4.81 3.29 17.50
C MET A 1 -4.97 2.36 16.30
N SER A 2 -5.39 1.13 16.57
CA SER A 2 -5.67 0.11 15.56
C SER A 2 -6.93 0.44 14.75
N GLY A 3 -7.02 -0.05 13.51
CA GLY A 3 -8.22 0.00 12.68
C GLY A 3 -8.31 1.17 11.70
N ARG A 4 -7.27 1.99 11.56
CA ARG A 4 -7.24 3.08 10.59
C ARG A 4 -6.82 2.56 9.22
N VAL A 5 -7.44 3.06 8.15
CA VAL A 5 -6.86 2.96 6.81
C VAL A 5 -5.64 3.89 6.77
N VAL A 6 -4.46 3.33 6.51
CA VAL A 6 -3.20 4.07 6.55
C VAL A 6 -2.43 4.08 5.24
N HIS A 7 -2.79 3.19 4.32
CA HIS A 7 -2.09 3.02 3.05
C HIS A 7 -3.00 2.41 1.99
N PHE A 8 -2.64 2.55 0.72
CA PHE A 8 -3.30 1.87 -0.40
C PHE A 8 -2.28 1.26 -1.35
N GLU A 9 -2.71 0.26 -2.11
CA GLU A 9 -1.92 -0.36 -3.16
C GLU A 9 -2.71 -0.39 -4.47
N ILE A 10 -2.09 0.05 -5.57
CA ILE A 10 -2.67 0.00 -6.92
C ILE A 10 -1.83 -0.96 -7.78
N PRO A 11 -2.40 -2.12 -8.19
CA PRO A 11 -1.68 -3.04 -9.07
C PRO A 11 -1.63 -2.52 -10.51
N TYR A 12 -0.47 -2.66 -11.17
CA TYR A 12 -0.25 -2.31 -12.57
C TYR A 12 0.29 -3.48 -13.40
N GLU A 13 0.06 -3.43 -14.71
CA GLU A 13 0.70 -4.32 -15.70
C GLU A 13 2.00 -3.70 -16.23
N ASP A 14 1.92 -2.42 -16.57
CA ASP A 14 3.03 -1.61 -17.11
C ASP A 14 3.28 -0.46 -16.13
N GLY A 15 4.43 -0.53 -15.45
CA GLY A 15 4.80 0.40 -14.39
C GLY A 15 5.09 1.81 -14.88
N ASP A 16 5.71 1.95 -16.05
CA ASP A 16 6.06 3.27 -16.61
C ASP A 16 4.79 3.98 -17.07
N ARG A 17 3.92 3.26 -17.77
CA ARG A 17 2.61 3.79 -18.18
C ARG A 17 1.75 4.19 -16.98
N ALA A 18 1.73 3.37 -15.94
CA ALA A 18 0.93 3.64 -14.76
C ALA A 18 1.47 4.85 -13.99
N GLN A 19 2.78 4.96 -13.81
CA GLN A 19 3.39 6.10 -13.12
C GLN A 19 3.11 7.41 -13.85
N GLN A 20 3.37 7.48 -15.16
CA GLN A 20 3.08 8.66 -15.98
C GLN A 20 1.61 9.06 -15.93
N PHE A 21 0.70 8.07 -15.86
CA PHE A 21 -0.73 8.35 -15.74
C PHE A 21 -1.06 9.07 -14.42
N TYR A 22 -0.63 8.55 -13.28
CA TYR A 22 -0.95 9.16 -11.97
C TYR A 22 -0.19 10.48 -11.72
N GLU A 23 1.05 10.59 -12.22
CA GLU A 23 1.79 11.86 -12.24
C GLU A 23 1.05 12.91 -13.09
N GLY A 24 0.68 12.57 -14.32
CA GLY A 24 0.06 13.53 -15.24
C GLY A 24 -1.37 13.90 -14.87
N ALA A 25 -2.15 12.95 -14.35
CA ALA A 25 -3.56 13.19 -14.02
C ALA A 25 -3.73 13.90 -12.67
N PHE A 26 -2.89 13.59 -11.69
CA PHE A 26 -3.12 14.01 -10.30
C PHE A 26 -1.90 14.67 -9.64
N GLY A 27 -0.75 14.74 -10.31
CA GLY A 27 0.46 15.33 -9.75
C GLY A 27 1.06 14.52 -8.61
N TRP A 28 0.79 13.21 -8.53
CA TRP A 28 1.37 12.34 -7.50
C TRP A 28 2.89 12.29 -7.63
N GLN A 29 3.60 12.24 -6.50
CA GLN A 29 5.04 12.00 -6.50
C GLN A 29 5.28 10.50 -6.35
N LEU A 30 5.93 9.90 -7.34
CA LEU A 30 6.14 8.46 -7.43
C LEU A 30 7.62 8.13 -7.34
N GLN A 31 7.97 7.21 -6.43
CA GLN A 31 9.36 6.82 -6.19
C GLN A 31 9.50 5.30 -6.15
N GLY A 32 10.20 4.75 -7.14
CA GLY A 32 10.57 3.34 -7.13
C GLY A 32 11.48 3.00 -5.93
N VAL A 33 11.16 1.92 -5.23
CA VAL A 33 11.97 1.39 -4.13
C VAL A 33 12.91 0.32 -4.68
N PRO A 34 14.24 0.55 -4.67
CA PRO A 34 15.20 -0.38 -5.24
C PRO A 34 15.07 -1.78 -4.64
N GLY A 35 15.00 -2.80 -5.50
CA GLY A 35 14.99 -4.21 -5.09
C GLY A 35 13.65 -4.75 -4.58
N MET A 36 12.60 -3.94 -4.44
CA MET A 36 11.28 -4.40 -3.96
C MET A 36 10.20 -4.48 -5.04
N GLY A 37 10.47 -4.02 -6.27
CA GLY A 37 9.44 -4.00 -7.34
C GLY A 37 8.23 -3.12 -7.00
N TYR A 38 8.41 -2.20 -6.06
CA TYR A 38 7.37 -1.39 -5.46
C TYR A 38 7.65 0.09 -5.73
N VAL A 39 6.60 0.87 -5.97
CA VAL A 39 6.66 2.32 -6.18
C VAL A 39 5.87 3.00 -5.08
N LEU A 40 6.52 3.81 -4.25
CA LEU A 40 5.84 4.65 -3.26
C LEU A 40 5.07 5.77 -3.97
N ALA A 41 3.84 6.01 -3.53
CA ALA A 41 2.97 7.04 -4.08
C ALA A 41 2.60 8.06 -3.00
N SER A 42 3.15 9.26 -3.10
CA SER A 42 2.80 10.40 -2.25
C SER A 42 1.71 11.22 -2.92
N THR A 43 0.54 11.31 -2.27
CA THR A 43 -0.67 11.93 -2.84
C THR A 43 -0.96 13.32 -2.27
N GLY A 44 -0.15 13.77 -1.31
CA GLY A 44 -0.22 15.07 -0.66
C GLY A 44 1.07 15.39 0.13
N PRO A 45 1.06 16.43 0.98
CA PRO A 45 2.23 16.84 1.78
C PRO A 45 2.82 15.69 2.61
N THR A 46 4.04 15.29 2.27
CA THR A 46 4.68 14.07 2.80
C THR A 46 6.09 14.39 3.28
N GLY A 47 6.48 13.83 4.43
CA GLY A 47 7.85 13.83 4.94
C GLY A 47 8.36 12.41 5.15
N ASP A 48 9.50 12.27 5.83
CA ASP A 48 10.20 10.99 6.02
C ASP A 48 9.36 9.88 6.69
N ARG A 49 8.31 10.28 7.42
CA ARG A 49 7.40 9.37 8.14
C ARG A 49 6.01 9.25 7.51
N GLY A 50 5.83 9.72 6.28
CA GLY A 50 4.55 9.70 5.56
C GLY A 50 3.81 11.05 5.58
N PRO A 51 2.46 11.04 5.44
CA PRO A 51 1.64 12.26 5.41
C PRO A 51 1.91 13.21 6.59
N THR A 52 2.04 14.51 6.31
CA THR A 52 2.34 15.53 7.33
C THR A 52 1.11 16.31 7.82
N GLU A 53 -0.04 16.11 7.19
CA GLU A 53 -1.31 16.71 7.59
C GLU A 53 -2.45 15.68 7.53
N PRO A 54 -3.54 15.87 8.30
CA PRO A 54 -4.65 14.91 8.32
C PRO A 54 -5.52 15.01 7.06
N GLY A 55 -6.25 13.93 6.75
CA GLY A 55 -7.31 13.93 5.72
C GLY A 55 -6.98 13.12 4.47
N PHE A 56 -5.78 12.53 4.39
CA PHE A 56 -5.40 11.65 3.29
C PHE A 56 -4.41 10.58 3.75
N VAL A 57 -4.16 9.61 2.86
CA VAL A 57 -3.13 8.57 2.99
C VAL A 57 -2.27 8.54 1.74
N ASN A 58 -1.01 8.15 1.92
CA ASN A 58 -0.16 7.76 0.81
C ASN A 58 -0.42 6.29 0.47
N GLY A 59 0.30 5.79 -0.52
CA GLY A 59 0.16 4.41 -0.94
C GLY A 59 1.39 3.93 -1.69
N GLY A 60 1.15 2.95 -2.53
CA GLY A 60 2.06 2.69 -3.61
C GLY A 60 1.46 1.79 -4.67
N MET A 61 2.35 1.34 -5.53
CA MET A 61 2.00 0.65 -6.74
C MET A 61 2.96 -0.52 -6.90
N LEU A 62 2.43 -1.65 -7.36
CA LEU A 62 3.17 -2.88 -7.54
C LEU A 62 2.70 -3.60 -8.80
N ARG A 63 3.52 -4.51 -9.32
CA ARG A 63 3.08 -5.36 -10.44
C ARG A 63 1.87 -6.17 -10.01
N ARG A 64 0.89 -6.34 -10.90
CA ARG A 64 -0.30 -7.14 -10.62
C ARG A 64 0.04 -8.59 -10.29
N SER A 65 1.11 -9.15 -10.87
CA SER A 65 1.62 -10.48 -10.53
C SER A 65 2.04 -10.64 -9.07
N ASP A 66 2.40 -9.54 -8.42
CA ASP A 66 2.95 -9.52 -7.07
C ASP A 66 1.87 -9.09 -6.05
N SER A 67 0.69 -8.68 -6.53
CA SER A 67 -0.43 -8.29 -5.69
C SER A 67 -1.30 -9.49 -5.32
N PRO A 68 -1.77 -9.58 -4.06
CA PRO A 68 -2.75 -10.61 -3.68
C PRO A 68 -4.16 -10.35 -4.21
N SER A 69 -4.40 -9.22 -4.87
CA SER A 69 -5.70 -8.79 -5.37
C SER A 69 -5.63 -8.36 -6.84
N PRO A 70 -6.65 -8.67 -7.66
CA PRO A 70 -6.71 -8.17 -9.04
C PRO A 70 -7.01 -6.67 -9.12
N GLY A 71 -7.45 -6.04 -8.02
CA GLY A 71 -7.81 -4.63 -7.94
C GLY A 71 -7.12 -3.90 -6.78
N PRO A 72 -7.36 -2.58 -6.64
CA PRO A 72 -6.78 -1.78 -5.56
C PRO A 72 -7.09 -2.34 -4.18
N VAL A 73 -6.10 -2.24 -3.28
CA VAL A 73 -6.20 -2.69 -1.89
C VAL A 73 -6.05 -1.49 -0.97
N VAL A 74 -6.82 -1.46 0.12
CA VAL A 74 -6.60 -0.54 1.25
C VAL A 74 -5.97 -1.32 2.39
N VAL A 75 -5.03 -0.70 3.09
CA VAL A 75 -4.30 -1.31 4.20
C VAL A 75 -4.77 -0.70 5.51
N VAL A 76 -5.18 -1.59 6.42
CA VAL A 76 -5.62 -1.23 7.76
C VAL A 76 -4.48 -1.49 8.75
N ASP A 77 -4.09 -0.45 9.49
CA ASP A 77 -3.11 -0.58 10.57
C ASP A 77 -3.69 -1.37 11.73
N VAL A 78 -2.93 -2.33 12.24
CA VAL A 78 -3.32 -3.19 13.36
C VAL A 78 -2.17 -3.36 14.32
N GLU A 79 -2.49 -3.49 15.61
CA GLU A 79 -1.48 -3.71 16.66
C GLU A 79 -0.80 -5.07 16.53
N SER A 80 -1.53 -6.10 16.08
CA SER A 80 -1.03 -7.43 15.80
C SER A 80 -1.72 -8.03 14.57
N ILE A 81 -0.93 -8.34 13.54
CA ILE A 81 -1.45 -9.00 12.33
C ILE A 81 -1.99 -10.40 12.67
N ASP A 82 -1.34 -11.12 13.57
CA ASP A 82 -1.71 -12.49 13.92
C ASP A 82 -3.09 -12.51 14.61
N GLU A 83 -3.33 -11.62 15.58
CA GLU A 83 -4.62 -11.48 16.26
C GLU A 83 -5.72 -10.97 15.31
N ALA A 84 -5.38 -10.04 14.40
CA ALA A 84 -6.32 -9.52 13.42
C ALA A 84 -6.77 -10.62 12.43
N LEU A 85 -5.84 -11.45 11.93
CA LEU A 85 -6.15 -12.54 11.02
C LEU A 85 -6.98 -13.63 11.68
N GLU A 86 -6.71 -13.98 12.95
CA GLU A 86 -7.56 -14.88 13.73
C GLU A 86 -8.98 -14.34 13.82
N ARG A 87 -9.13 -13.07 14.23
CA ARG A 87 -10.44 -12.42 14.36
C ARG A 87 -11.20 -12.34 13.02
N ILE A 88 -10.50 -12.08 11.92
CA ILE A 88 -11.08 -12.10 10.57
C ILE A 88 -11.63 -13.49 10.23
N GLY A 89 -10.88 -14.55 10.57
CA GLY A 89 -11.31 -15.93 10.37
C GLY A 89 -12.58 -16.28 11.15
N GLU A 90 -12.67 -15.89 12.42
CA GLU A 90 -13.87 -16.08 13.24
C GLU A 90 -15.12 -15.39 12.65
N LEU A 91 -14.92 -14.29 11.92
CA LEU A 91 -15.97 -13.53 11.26
C LEU A 91 -16.30 -14.03 9.85
N GLY A 92 -15.70 -15.13 9.41
CA GLY A 92 -15.96 -15.76 8.11
C GLY A 92 -15.08 -15.23 6.96
N GLY A 93 -14.06 -14.43 7.26
CA GLY A 93 -13.01 -14.06 6.32
C GLY A 93 -11.96 -15.17 6.16
N SER A 94 -11.01 -14.96 5.27
CA SER A 94 -9.91 -15.90 5.02
C SER A 94 -8.58 -15.17 4.85
N THR A 95 -7.51 -15.77 5.35
CA THR A 95 -6.16 -15.28 5.08
C THR A 95 -5.78 -15.57 3.63
N VAL A 96 -5.50 -14.52 2.85
CA VAL A 96 -4.96 -14.66 1.47
C VAL A 96 -3.43 -14.69 1.49
N VAL A 97 -2.82 -13.76 2.23
CA VAL A 97 -1.38 -13.71 2.49
C VAL A 97 -1.17 -13.55 3.99
N GLY A 98 -0.28 -14.35 4.56
CA GLY A 98 0.06 -14.28 5.98
C GLY A 98 0.96 -13.08 6.32
N LYS A 99 1.25 -12.92 7.61
CA LYS A 99 2.17 -11.90 8.12
C LYS A 99 3.52 -11.98 7.39
N THR A 100 3.87 -10.90 6.70
CA THR A 100 5.07 -10.80 5.88
C THR A 100 5.91 -9.62 6.36
N PRO A 101 7.23 -9.77 6.55
CA PRO A 101 8.11 -8.66 6.86
C PRO A 101 8.10 -7.63 5.73
N VAL A 102 7.95 -6.35 6.07
CA VAL A 102 8.30 -5.27 5.14
C VAL A 102 9.83 -5.29 5.05
N GLY A 103 10.37 -5.34 3.82
CA GLY A 103 11.81 -5.26 3.60
C GLY A 103 12.42 -3.99 4.22
N PRO A 104 13.76 -3.89 4.30
CA PRO A 104 14.38 -2.68 4.81
C PRO A 104 13.93 -1.48 3.97
N MET A 105 13.31 -0.51 4.64
CA MET A 105 13.06 0.82 4.07
C MET A 105 14.42 1.53 4.06
N VAL A 106 15.02 1.69 2.87
CA VAL A 106 16.28 2.43 2.68
C VAL A 106 16.06 3.94 2.72
#